data_AF-A0A2R6F996-F1
#
_entry.id   AF-A0A2R6F996-F1
#
_cell.length_a   1.000
_cell.length_b   1.000
_cell.length_c   1.000
_cell.angle_alpha   90.00
_cell.angle_beta   90.00
_cell.angle_gamma   90.00
#
_symmetry.space_group_name_H-M   'P 1'
#
loop_
_entity.id
_entity.type
_entity.pdbx_description
1 polymer ?
#
loop_
_entity_poly.entity_id
_entity_poly.type
_entity_poly.pdbx_seq_one_letter_code
_entity_poly.pdbx_strand_id
1 'polypeptide(L)' 'MTVDAGELERNLGFLEAMTLGGGTMIGAGIFILPGLAAEGAGPASAISFVIAGFVALLAALSLAELATGMPIAGGSY' A
#
# COMPACT_ATOMS: atom_id res chain seq x y z
N MET A 1 21.61 -26.05 -14.76
CA MET A 1 20.99 -24.76 -14.41
C MET A 1 21.69 -24.26 -13.16
N THR A 2 22.68 -23.39 -13.33
CA THR A 2 23.45 -22.81 -12.23
C THR A 2 22.61 -21.69 -11.61
N VAL A 3 22.21 -21.85 -10.36
CA VAL A 3 21.55 -20.81 -9.58
C VAL A 3 22.58 -19.67 -9.39
N ASP A 4 22.27 -18.49 -9.92
CA ASP A 4 23.09 -17.30 -9.75
C ASP A 4 22.95 -16.78 -8.31
N ALA A 5 24.06 -16.45 -7.66
CA ALA A 5 24.11 -16.16 -6.22
C ALA A 5 23.43 -14.84 -5.80
N GLY A 6 22.70 -14.18 -6.70
CA GLY A 6 22.00 -12.91 -6.47
C GLY A 6 20.47 -12.97 -6.61
N GLU A 7 19.88 -14.12 -6.95
CA GLU A 7 18.43 -14.23 -7.16
C GLU A 7 17.70 -14.59 -5.86
N LEU A 8 16.81 -13.71 -5.40
CA LEU A 8 16.00 -13.94 -4.19
C LEU A 8 14.96 -15.03 -4.43
N GLU A 9 14.85 -15.97 -3.49
CA GLU A 9 13.77 -16.96 -3.51
C GLU A 9 12.40 -16.29 -3.31
N ARG A 10 11.44 -16.63 -4.17
CA ARG A 10 10.06 -16.10 -4.10
C ARG A 10 9.25 -16.83 -3.04
N ASN A 11 9.52 -16.51 -1.77
CA ASN A 11 8.89 -17.16 -0.62
C ASN A 11 7.76 -16.34 0.03
N LEU A 12 7.46 -15.14 -0.48
CA LEU A 12 6.37 -14.30 0.06
C LEU A 12 5.00 -14.79 -0.41
N GLY A 13 4.20 -15.30 0.53
CA GLY A 13 2.79 -15.63 0.35
C GLY A 13 1.88 -14.40 0.48
N PHE A 14 0.58 -14.63 0.29
CA PHE A 14 -0.44 -13.57 0.31
C PHE A 14 -0.46 -12.77 1.62
N LEU A 15 -0.44 -13.47 2.77
CA LEU A 15 -0.50 -12.81 4.08
C LEU A 15 0.75 -11.99 4.37
N GLU A 16 1.93 -12.50 4.00
CA GLU A 16 3.20 -11.81 4.20
C GLU A 16 3.29 -10.55 3.32
N ALA A 17 2.88 -10.66 2.05
CA ALA A 17 2.80 -9.51 1.15
C ALA A 17 1.79 -8.46 1.64
N MET A 18 0.61 -8.89 2.10
CA MET A 18 -0.45 -7.99 2.57
C MET A 18 -0.06 -7.28 3.86
N THR A 19 0.55 -7.98 4.80
CA THR A 19 1.05 -7.39 6.06
C THR A 19 2.24 -6.49 5.84
N LEU A 20 3.15 -6.82 4.91
CA LEU A 20 4.26 -5.95 4.51
C LEU A 20 3.73 -4.64 3.91
N GLY A 21 2.82 -4.71 2.93
CA GLY A 21 2.25 -3.52 2.30
C GLY A 21 1.38 -2.70 3.25
N GLY A 22 0.47 -3.36 3.98
CA GLY A 22 -0.43 -2.69 4.93
C GLY A 22 0.32 -2.08 6.11
N GLY A 23 1.28 -2.82 6.68
CA GLY A 23 2.08 -2.36 7.81
C GLY A 23 2.94 -1.14 7.49
N THR A 24 3.55 -1.10 6.30
CA THR A 24 4.33 0.05 5.85
C THR A 24 3.46 1.29 5.63
N MET A 25 2.28 1.16 5.00
CA MET A 25 1.33 2.27 4.83
C MET A 25 0.83 2.84 6.16
N ILE A 26 0.44 1.97 7.09
CA ILE A 26 -0.02 2.37 8.43
C ILE A 26 1.11 3.08 9.18
N GLY A 27 2.31 2.48 9.20
CA GLY A 27 3.47 3.00 9.91
C GLY A 27 3.96 4.36 9.40
N ALA A 28 3.80 4.65 8.11
CA ALA A 28 4.30 5.87 7.50
C ALA A 28 3.50 7.14 7.88
N GLY A 29 2.21 7.04 8.23
CA GLY A 29 1.38 8.25 8.28
C GLY A 29 0.16 8.27 9.22
N ILE A 30 -0.36 7.13 9.69
CA ILE A 30 -1.65 7.14 10.40
C ILE A 30 -1.56 7.79 11.79
N PHE A 31 -0.39 7.86 12.40
CA PHE A 31 -0.24 8.34 13.78
C PHE A 31 -0.21 9.87 13.90
N ILE A 32 0.00 10.60 12.79
CA ILE A 32 0.17 12.06 12.80
C ILE A 32 -0.99 12.76 12.08
N LEU A 33 -1.31 12.31 10.87
CA LEU A 33 -2.27 13.01 9.99
C LEU A 33 -3.68 13.14 10.56
N PRO A 34 -4.27 12.14 11.24
CA PRO A 34 -5.60 12.26 11.82
C PRO A 34 -5.68 13.33 12.92
N GLY A 35 -4.62 13.49 13.71
CA GLY A 35 -4.57 14.52 14.76
C GLY A 35 -4.62 15.92 14.17
N LEU A 36 -3.78 16.19 13.15
CA LEU A 36 -3.76 17.47 12.44
C LEU A 36 -5.10 17.75 11.73
N ALA A 37 -5.70 16.73 11.12
CA ALA A 37 -6.98 16.87 10.46
C ALA A 37 -8.13 17.14 11.46
N ALA A 38 -8.11 16.50 12.62
CA ALA A 38 -9.10 16.72 13.68
C ALA A 38 -8.95 18.10 14.35
N GLU A 39 -7.74 18.64 14.45
CA GLU A 39 -7.53 20.00 14.94
C GLU A 39 -8.18 21.05 14.02
N GLY A 40 -8.07 20.88 12.70
CA GLY A 40 -8.62 21.81 11.72
C GLY A 40 -10.12 21.63 11.43
N ALA A 41 -10.59 20.37 11.32
CA ALA A 41 -11.95 20.06 10.86
C ALA A 41 -12.79 19.30 11.90
N GLY A 42 -12.24 18.99 13.08
CA GLY A 42 -12.93 18.23 14.12
C GLY A 42 -13.25 16.79 13.67
N PRO A 43 -14.28 16.17 14.28
CA PRO A 43 -14.73 14.82 13.92
C PRO A 43 -15.14 14.65 12.45
N ALA A 44 -15.49 15.75 11.76
CA ALA A 44 -15.85 15.73 10.35
C ALA A 44 -14.68 15.34 9.42
N SER A 45 -13.42 15.44 9.90
CA SER A 45 -12.23 14.98 9.18
C SER A 45 -12.27 13.49 8.80
N ALA A 46 -13.04 12.67 9.52
CA ALA A 46 -13.26 11.27 9.14
C ALA A 46 -13.84 11.13 7.72
N ILE A 47 -14.72 12.05 7.31
CA ILE A 47 -15.32 12.06 5.97
C ILE A 47 -14.24 12.24 4.90
N SER A 48 -13.28 13.14 5.12
CA SER A 48 -12.17 13.33 4.19
C SER A 48 -11.28 12.09 4.05
N PHE A 49 -11.05 11.34 5.13
CA PHE A 49 -10.31 10.08 5.07
C PHE A 49 -11.07 8.99 4.31
N VAL A 50 -12.40 8.93 4.44
CA VAL A 50 -13.23 7.99 3.65
C VAL A 50 -13.14 8.31 2.16
N ILE A 51 -13.25 9.59 1.79
CA ILE A 51 -13.14 10.02 0.38
C ILE A 51 -11.73 9.72 -0.15
N ALA A 52 -10.68 10.06 0.60
CA ALA A 52 -9.30 9.78 0.22
C ALA A 52 -9.05 8.28 0.06
N GLY A 53 -9.58 7.45 0.98
CA GLY A 53 -9.50 6.00 0.90
C GLY A 53 -10.20 5.43 -0.33
N PHE A 54 -11.35 5.99 -0.71
CA PHE A 54 -12.03 5.60 -1.94
C PHE A 54 -11.20 5.92 -3.19
N VAL A 55 -10.60 7.12 -3.27
CA VAL A 55 -9.71 7.49 -4.38
C VAL A 55 -8.47 6.59 -4.41
N ALA A 56 -7.86 6.32 -3.26
CA ALA A 56 -6.71 5.42 -3.13
C ALA A 56 -7.06 3.99 -3.56
N LEU A 57 -8.27 3.51 -3.26
CA LEU A 57 -8.75 2.19 -3.70
C LEU A 57 -8.82 2.09 -5.22
N LEU A 58 -9.30 3.12 -5.91
CA LEU A 58 -9.33 3.14 -7.38
C LEU A 58 -7.92 3.04 -7.97
N ALA A 59 -6.96 3.78 -7.40
CA ALA A 59 -5.56 3.69 -7.80
C ALA A 59 -4.97 2.29 -7.51
N ALA A 60 -5.27 1.72 -6.34
CA ALA A 60 -4.83 0.39 -5.95
C ALA A 60 -5.37 -0.70 -6.88
N LEU A 61 -6.62 -0.59 -7.34
CA LEU A 61 -7.19 -1.52 -8.33
C LEU A 61 -6.48 -1.42 -9.69
N SER A 62 -6.17 -0.21 -10.15
CA SER A 62 -5.39 -0.01 -11.37
C SER A 62 -3.98 -0.61 -11.26
N LEU A 63 -3.33 -0.43 -10.11
CA LEU A 63 -2.03 -1.02 -9.81
C LEU A 63 -2.11 -2.55 -9.68
N ALA A 64 -3.20 -3.09 -9.15
CA ALA A 64 -3.42 -4.53 -9.03
C ALA A 64 -3.51 -5.21 -10.40
N GLU A 65 -4.27 -4.64 -11.34
CA GLU A 65 -4.33 -5.11 -12.73
C GLU A 65 -2.94 -5.09 -13.40
N LEU A 66 -2.16 -4.05 -13.14
CA LEU A 66 -0.82 -3.90 -13.70
C LEU A 66 0.18 -4.89 -13.10
N ALA A 67 0.11 -5.12 -11.78
CA ALA A 67 0.95 -6.07 -11.07
C ALA A 67 0.64 -7.53 -11.44
N THR A 68 -0.61 -7.87 -11.78
CA THR A 68 -0.97 -9.19 -12.28
C THR A 68 -0.62 -9.36 -13.76
N GLY A 69 -0.76 -8.31 -14.58
CA GLY A 69 -0.38 -8.30 -16.00
C GLY A 69 1.13 -8.32 -16.25
N MET A 70 1.92 -7.73 -15.34
CA MET A 70 3.38 -7.69 -15.40
C MET A 70 4.01 -8.10 -14.05
N PRO A 71 4.11 -9.41 -13.75
CA PRO A 71 4.55 -9.93 -12.46
C PRO A 71 6.08 -9.91 -12.27
N ILE A 72 6.71 -8.83 -12.70
CA ILE A 72 8.14 -8.55 -12.57
C ILE A 72 8.40 -7.67 -11.34
N ALA A 73 9.45 -8.00 -10.59
CA ALA A 73 9.82 -7.28 -9.38
C ALA A 73 10.20 -5.83 -9.73
N GLY A 74 9.41 -4.85 -9.27
CA GLY A 74 9.58 -3.43 -9.56
C GLY A 74 8.40 -2.59 -9.04
N GLY A 75 8.61 -1.30 -8.78
CA GLY A 75 7.70 -0.46 -8.00
C GLY A 75 7.27 0.87 -8.64
N SER A 76 7.31 1.00 -9.96
CA SER A 76 7.00 2.28 -10.64
C SER A 76 6.17 2.15 -11.91
N TYR A 77 5.34 1.10 -12.00
CA TYR A 77 4.28 1.06 -13.02
C TYR A 77 3.19 2.09 -12.69
#